data_AF-A0A1V1X1H6-F1
#
_entry.id   AF-A0A1V1X1H6-F1
#
_cell.length_a   1.000
_cell.length_b   1.000
_cell.length_c   1.000
_cell.angle_alpha   90.00
_cell.angle_beta   90.00
_cell.angle_gamma   90.00
#
_symmetry.space_group_name_H-M   'P 1'
#
loop_
_entity.id
_entity.type
_entity.pdbx_description
1 polymer ?
#
loop_
_entity_poly.entity_id
_entity_poly.type
_entity_poly.pdbx_seq_one_letter_code
_entity_poly.pdbx_strand_id
1 'polypeptide(L)'
;MVTSKDHLEQRCPRLGGPVSFHYCRTCGDDSSACWKIFDCWWECFDVVGYLQKYLPEDKFNILVNAKPKPKMLSLMELIEQAKKRAS
;
A
#
# COMPACT_ATOMS: atom_id res chain seq x y z
N MET A 1 -4.20 -14.67 22.72
CA MET A 1 -3.22 -13.57 22.84
C MET A 1 -2.95 -13.02 21.45
N VAL A 2 -3.22 -11.74 21.20
CA VAL A 2 -2.94 -11.08 19.93
C VAL A 2 -1.44 -10.83 19.86
N THR A 3 -0.73 -11.57 19.02
CA THR A 3 0.70 -11.35 18.82
C THR A 3 0.85 -10.16 17.88
N SER A 4 0.86 -8.95 18.44
CA SER A 4 1.06 -7.74 17.67
C SER A 4 2.42 -7.79 16.95
N LYS A 5 2.41 -7.65 15.63
CA LYS A 5 3.62 -7.62 14.78
C LYS A 5 4.16 -6.20 14.60
N ASP A 6 3.55 -5.22 15.26
CA ASP A 6 3.82 -3.78 15.13
C ASP A 6 5.26 -3.37 15.50
N HIS A 7 5.96 -4.19 16.31
CA HIS A 7 7.35 -4.00 16.71
C HIS A 7 8.38 -4.41 15.64
N LEU A 8 7.96 -5.15 14.60
CA LEU A 8 8.87 -5.53 13.53
C LEU A 8 9.28 -4.29 12.75
N GLU A 9 10.55 -4.23 12.36
CA GLU A 9 11.12 -3.13 11.58
C GLU A 9 11.80 -3.66 10.32
N GLN A 10 11.72 -2.88 9.24
CA GLN A 10 12.48 -3.13 8.02
C GLN A 10 12.79 -1.83 7.29
N ARG A 11 13.72 -1.88 6.35
CA ARG A 11 14.01 -0.72 5.49
C ARG A 11 12.86 -0.48 4.50
N CYS A 12 12.26 0.71 4.56
CA CYS A 12 11.20 1.11 3.66
C CYS A 12 11.78 1.49 2.28
N PRO A 13 11.35 0.87 1.17
CA PRO A 13 11.80 1.24 -0.17
C PRO A 13 11.30 2.62 -0.61
N ARG A 14 10.21 3.14 -0.01
CA ARG A 14 9.66 4.47 -0.32
C ARG A 14 10.41 5.61 0.37
N LEU A 15 10.87 5.39 1.60
CA LEU A 15 11.47 6.43 2.45
C LEU A 15 12.98 6.29 2.61
N GLY A 16 13.55 5.12 2.26
CA GLY A 16 14.99 4.88 2.29
C GLY A 16 15.58 4.51 3.66
N GLY A 17 14.78 4.54 4.73
CA GLY A 17 15.19 4.23 6.11
C GLY A 17 14.34 3.15 6.79
N PRO A 18 14.71 2.73 8.02
CA PRO A 18 13.94 1.77 8.80
C PRO A 18 12.58 2.34 9.21
N VAL A 19 11.54 1.51 9.13
CA VAL A 19 10.19 1.82 9.63
C VAL A 19 9.59 0.58 10.29
N SER A 20 8.70 0.81 11.24
CA SER A 20 7.95 -0.26 11.89
C SER A 20 6.76 -0.74 11.06
N PHE A 21 6.31 -1.97 11.32
CA PHE A 21 5.06 -2.47 10.74
C PHE A 21 3.86 -1.62 11.18
N HIS A 22 3.89 -1.07 12.40
CA HIS A 22 2.89 -0.11 12.86
C HIS A 22 2.77 1.09 11.92
N TYR A 23 3.91 1.72 11.59
CA TYR A 23 3.94 2.83 10.64
C TYR A 23 3.34 2.41 9.29
N CYS A 24 3.73 1.24 8.77
CA CYS A 24 3.19 0.74 7.51
C CYS A 24 1.67 0.54 7.55
N ARG A 25 1.05 0.29 8.70
CA ARG A 25 -0.40 0.09 8.83
C ARG A 25 -1.21 1.39 8.91
N THR A 26 -0.56 2.52 9.20
CA THR A 26 -1.25 3.78 9.50
C THR A 26 -0.83 4.93 8.57
N CYS A 27 0.23 4.77 7.78
CA CYS A 27 0.80 5.83 6.96
C CYS A 27 0.10 6.09 5.60
N GLY A 28 -0.92 5.32 5.24
CA GLY A 28 -1.72 5.54 4.04
C GLY A 28 -2.79 6.63 4.23
N ASP A 29 -3.40 7.07 3.13
CA ASP A 29 -4.47 8.06 3.16
C ASP A 29 -5.64 7.59 4.04
N ASP A 30 -6.30 8.50 4.75
CA ASP A 30 -7.35 8.20 5.75
C ASP A 30 -6.95 7.13 6.79
N SER A 31 -5.68 7.15 7.23
CA SER A 31 -5.11 6.17 8.16
C SER A 31 -5.15 4.72 7.67
N SER A 32 -5.09 4.52 6.35
CA SER A 32 -5.00 3.19 5.74
C SER A 32 -3.58 2.61 5.81
N ALA A 33 -3.46 1.31 5.53
CA ALA A 33 -2.14 0.70 5.39
C ALA A 33 -1.47 1.12 4.07
N CYS A 34 -0.14 1.12 4.07
CA CYS A 34 0.68 1.34 2.90
C CYS A 34 0.34 0.33 1.80
N TRP A 35 0.18 0.80 0.57
CA TRP A 35 -0.10 -0.06 -0.60
C TRP A 35 1.00 -1.09 -0.91
N LYS A 36 2.22 -0.93 -0.37
CA LYS A 36 3.33 -1.91 -0.48
C LYS A 36 3.39 -2.89 0.68
N ILE A 37 2.45 -2.87 1.61
CA ILE A 37 2.55 -3.64 2.87
C ILE A 37 2.72 -5.14 2.62
N PHE A 38 2.08 -5.70 1.58
CA PHE A 38 2.29 -7.08 1.18
C PHE A 38 3.70 -7.31 0.63
N ASP A 39 4.15 -6.50 -0.33
CA ASP A 39 5.48 -6.61 -0.93
C ASP A 39 6.63 -6.49 0.08
N CYS A 40 6.44 -5.66 1.11
CA CYS A 40 7.48 -5.44 2.12
C CYS A 40 7.54 -6.59 3.14
N TRP A 41 6.39 -7.13 3.56
CA TRP A 41 6.32 -7.97 4.76
C TRP A 41 6.08 -9.46 4.49
N TRP A 42 5.85 -9.88 3.24
CA TRP A 42 5.55 -11.29 2.91
C TRP A 42 6.67 -12.27 3.26
N GLU A 43 7.94 -11.85 3.21
CA GLU A 43 9.07 -12.69 3.63
C GLU A 43 9.23 -12.76 5.15
N CYS A 44 8.71 -11.77 5.88
CA CYS A 44 8.87 -11.68 7.33
C CYS A 44 7.85 -12.55 8.09
N PHE A 45 6.60 -12.58 7.62
CA PHE A 45 5.51 -13.38 8.19
C PHE A 45 4.33 -13.43 7.22
N ASP A 46 3.30 -14.23 7.55
CA ASP A 46 2.02 -14.23 6.84
C ASP A 46 1.26 -12.91 7.06
N VAL A 47 1.70 -11.87 6.35
CA VAL A 47 1.11 -10.54 6.39
C VAL A 47 -0.30 -10.55 5.81
N VAL A 48 -0.61 -11.42 4.85
CA VAL A 48 -1.93 -11.51 4.24
C VAL A 48 -2.94 -12.01 5.26
N GLY A 49 -2.69 -13.17 5.88
CA GLY A 49 -3.55 -13.74 6.91
C GLY A 49 -3.64 -12.85 8.15
N TYR A 50 -2.55 -12.18 8.53
CA TYR A 50 -2.56 -11.19 9.61
C TYR A 50 -3.49 -10.02 9.27
N LEU A 51 -3.31 -9.36 8.12
CA LEU A 51 -4.12 -8.22 7.73
C LEU A 51 -5.60 -8.60 7.54
N GLN A 52 -5.90 -9.76 6.96
CA GLN A 52 -7.27 -10.25 6.80
C GLN A 52 -7.98 -10.45 8.14
N LYS A 53 -7.26 -10.83 9.19
CA LYS A 53 -7.81 -11.03 10.53
C LYS A 53 -8.03 -9.73 11.30
N TYR A 54 -7.24 -8.69 11.02
CA TYR A 54 -7.17 -7.48 11.86
C TYR A 54 -7.63 -6.20 11.17
N LEU A 55 -7.80 -6.18 9.85
CA LEU A 55 -8.40 -5.05 9.13
C LEU A 55 -9.88 -5.31 8.87
N PRO A 56 -10.70 -4.24 8.86
CA PRO A 56 -12.02 -4.27 8.25
C PRO A 56 -11.96 -4.78 6.80
N GLU A 57 -12.99 -5.53 6.39
CA GLU A 57 -13.04 -6.18 5.08
C GLU A 57 -12.92 -5.17 3.91
N ASP A 58 -13.56 -4.01 4.03
CA ASP A 58 -13.48 -2.92 3.05
C ASP A 58 -12.05 -2.41 2.88
N LYS A 59 -11.34 -2.19 3.99
CA LYS A 59 -9.94 -1.74 3.97
C LYS A 59 -9.01 -2.81 3.44
N PHE A 60 -9.24 -4.07 3.79
CA PHE A 60 -8.48 -5.20 3.26
C PHE A 60 -8.67 -5.32 1.73
N ASN A 61 -9.92 -5.26 1.27
CA ASN A 61 -10.25 -5.32 -0.15
C ASN A 61 -9.61 -4.17 -0.94
N ILE A 62 -9.56 -2.96 -0.39
CA ILE A 62 -8.83 -1.85 -1.02
C ILE A 62 -7.36 -2.22 -1.21
N LEU A 63 -6.68 -2.78 -0.20
CA LEU A 63 -5.27 -3.14 -0.29
C LEU A 63 -5.00 -4.24 -1.33
N VAL A 64 -5.85 -5.27 -1.37
CA VAL A 64 -5.73 -6.36 -2.35
C VAL A 64 -5.95 -5.86 -3.78
N ASN A 65 -6.82 -4.86 -3.95
CA ASN A 65 -7.13 -4.27 -5.24
C ASN A 65 -6.28 -3.02 -5.57
N ALA A 66 -5.42 -2.55 -4.66
CA ALA A 66 -4.59 -1.34 -4.80
C ALA A 66 -3.41 -1.51 -5.78
N LYS A 67 -3.55 -2.37 -6.80
CA LYS A 67 -2.56 -2.46 -7.88
C LYS A 67 -2.26 -1.04 -8.37
N PRO A 68 -0.98 -0.63 -8.43
CA PRO A 68 -0.65 0.69 -8.93
C PRO A 68 -1.21 0.79 -10.35
N LYS A 69 -2.09 1.76 -10.60
CA LYS A 69 -2.48 2.10 -11.97
C LYS A 69 -1.17 2.32 -12.74
N PRO A 70 -0.86 1.52 -13.77
CA PRO A 70 0.39 1.69 -14.48
C PRO A 70 0.46 3.12 -14.98
N LYS A 71 1.57 3.82 -14.68
CA LYS A 71 1.79 5.24 -15.03
C LYS A 71 1.53 5.55 -16.52
N MET A 72 1.55 4.55 -17.39
CA MET A 72 1.17 4.67 -18.80
C MET A 72 -0.26 5.15 -19.01
N LEU A 73 -1.22 4.70 -18.19
CA LEU A 73 -2.62 5.13 -18.33
C LEU A 73 -2.74 6.64 -18.07
N SER A 74 -2.02 7.15 -17.06
CA SER A 74 -2.02 8.59 -16.74
C SER A 74 -1.38 9.44 -17.85
N LEU A 75 -0.32 8.95 -18.51
CA LEU A 75 0.29 9.66 -19.65
C LEU A 75 -0.65 9.69 -20.87
N MET A 76 -1.35 8.60 -21.16
CA MET A 76 -2.32 8.55 -22.26
C MET A 76 -3.48 9.51 -22.04
N GLU A 77 -4.03 9.57 -20.83
CA GLU A 77 -5.07 10.54 -20.46
C GLU A 77 -4.59 11.99 -20.60
N LEU A 78 -3.35 12.29 -20.19
CA LEU A 78 -2.77 13.63 -20.33
C LEU A 78 -2.56 14.02 -21.81
N ILE A 79 -2.13 13.08 -22.66
CA ILE A 79 -1.99 13.30 -24.10
C ILE A 79 -3.35 13.57 -24.73
N GLU A 80 -4.40 12.84 -24.35
CA GLU A 80 -5.74 13.02 -24.89
C GLU A 80 -6.37 14.35 -24.45
N GLN A 81 -6.17 14.76 -23.20
CA GLN A 81 -6.57 16.09 -22.72
C GLN A 81 -5.83 17.22 -23.44
N ALA A 82 -4.52 17.05 -23.71
CA ALA A 82 -3.74 18.03 -24.46
C ALA A 82 -4.26 18.18 -25.90
N LYS A 83 -4.60 17.08 -26.57
CA LYS A 83 -5.22 17.11 -27.92
C LYS A 83 -6.55 17.87 -27.93
N LYS A 84 -7.42 17.62 -26.94
CA LYS A 84 -8.72 18.32 -26.82
C LYS A 84 -8.61 19.82 -26.58
N ARG A 85 -7.53 20.29 -25.95
CA ARG A 85 -7.28 21.72 -25.71
C ARG A 85 -6.68 22.45 -26.93
N ALA A 86 -6.12 21.70 -27.87
CA ALA A 86 -5.49 22.21 -29.08
C ALA A 86 -6.41 22.15 -30.31
N SER A 87 -7.69 21.77 -30.14
CA SER A 87 -8.73 21.76 -31.17
C SER A 87 -9.77 22.84 -30.91
#